data_AF-A0A0B7BHY7-F1
#
_entry.id   AF-A0A0B7BHY7-F1
#
_cell.length_a   1.000
_cell.length_b   1.000
_cell.length_c   1.000
_cell.angle_alpha   90.00
_cell.angle_beta   90.00
_cell.angle_gamma   90.00
#
_symmetry.space_group_name_H-M   'P 1'
#
loop_
_entity.id
_entity.type
_entity.pdbx_description
1 polymer ?
#
loop_
_entity_poly.entity_id
_entity_poly.type
_entity_poly.pdbx_seq_one_letter_code
_entity_poly.pdbx_strand_id
1 'polypeptide(L)' 'WQDHISNMEVLDSAGVPGMHTLLSQRRLRWLGHVCRMSDDRIPKNILYGQLASGARQHGRPLLRFIDTCKRDL' A
#
# COMPACT_ATOMS: atom_id res chain seq x y z
N TRP A 1 -24.51 24.74 -7.55
CA TRP A 1 -24.44 23.36 -8.06
C TRP A 1 -25.19 23.34 -9.38
N GLN A 2 -24.49 23.66 -10.47
CA GLN A 2 -25.07 23.72 -11.81
C GLN A 2 -24.59 22.54 -12.68
N ASP A 3 -23.38 22.04 -12.41
CA ASP A 3 -22.84 20.84 -13.04
C ASP A 3 -22.80 19.68 -12.03
N HIS A 4 -23.55 18.61 -12.29
CA HIS A 4 -23.57 17.39 -11.48
C HIS A 4 -22.42 16.43 -11.88
N ILE A 5 -21.20 16.94 -11.90
CA ILE A 5 -20.01 16.18 -12.32
C ILE A 5 -19.38 15.53 -11.08
N SER A 6 -19.11 14.23 -11.16
CA SER A 6 -18.42 13.47 -10.13
C SER A 6 -16.91 13.73 -10.15
N ASN A 7 -16.25 13.57 -9.00
CA ASN A 7 -14.79 13.65 -8.93
C ASN A 7 -14.09 12.63 -9.86
N MET A 8 -14.73 11.49 -10.15
CA MET A 8 -14.17 10.52 -11.11
C MET A 8 -14.13 11.09 -12.53
N GLU A 9 -15.21 11.74 -12.98
CA GLU A 9 -15.28 12.36 -14.31
C GLU A 9 -14.29 13.52 -14.43
N VAL A 10 -14.09 14.31 -13.37
CA VAL A 10 -13.08 15.37 -13.35
C VAL A 10 -11.67 14.79 -13.53
N LEU A 11 -11.34 13.71 -12.83
CA LEU A 11 -10.03 13.07 -12.92
C LEU A 11 -9.79 12.43 -14.29
N ASP A 12 -10.82 11.81 -14.87
CA ASP A 12 -10.76 11.20 -16.20
C ASP A 12 -10.55 12.26 -17.29
N SER A 13 -11.35 13.34 -17.25
CA SER A 13 -11.20 14.48 -18.16
C SER A 13 -9.83 15.15 -18.08
N ALA A 14 -9.27 15.24 -16.87
CA ALA A 14 -7.92 15.78 -16.66
C ALA A 14 -6.79 14.76 -16.94
N GLY A 15 -7.10 13.49 -17.23
CA GLY A 15 -6.12 12.44 -17.49
C GLY A 15 -5.23 12.11 -16.29
N VAL A 16 -5.68 12.41 -15.07
CA VAL A 16 -4.90 12.20 -13.84
C VAL A 16 -5.46 11.02 -13.03
N PRO A 17 -4.59 10.17 -12.47
CA PRO A 17 -5.05 9.08 -11.63
C PRO A 17 -5.65 9.63 -10.33
N GLY A 18 -6.70 8.97 -9.86
CA GLY A 18 -7.24 9.24 -8.53
C GLY A 18 -6.20 8.98 -7.44
N MET A 19 -6.40 9.64 -6.29
CA MET A 19 -5.50 9.54 -5.13
C MET A 19 -5.21 8.08 -4.73
N HIS A 20 -6.24 7.23 -4.68
CA HIS A 20 -6.08 5.82 -4.31
C HIS A 20 -5.21 5.05 -5.31
N THR A 21 -5.39 5.28 -6.61
CA THR A 21 -4.57 4.67 -7.67
C THR A 21 -3.11 5.09 -7.53
N LEU A 22 -2.86 6.37 -7.34
CA LEU A 22 -1.51 6.91 -7.19
C LEU A 22 -0.79 6.35 -5.95
N LEU A 23 -1.50 6.23 -4.83
CA LEU A 23 -0.95 5.63 -3.61
C LEU A 23 -0.64 4.14 -3.79
N SER A 24 -1.53 3.40 -4.44
CA SER A 24 -1.36 1.97 -4.72
C SER A 24 -0.13 1.73 -5.60
N GLN A 25 0.01 2.50 -6.69
CA GLN A 25 1.18 2.43 -7.58
C GLN A 25 2.50 2.71 -6.83
N ARG A 26 2.52 3.70 -5.94
CA ARG A 26 3.72 4.03 -5.15
C ARG A 26 4.07 2.91 -4.16
N ARG A 27 3.07 2.35 -3.47
CA ARG A 27 3.29 1.23 -2.54
C ARG A 27 3.80 -0.01 -3.27
N LEU A 28 3.22 -0.37 -4.42
CA LEU A 28 3.67 -1.50 -5.22
C LEU A 28 5.08 -1.29 -5.80
N ARG A 29 5.42 -0.07 -6.23
CA ARG A 29 6.78 0.25 -6.70
C ARG A 29 7.81 0.07 -5.59
N TRP A 30 7.52 0.58 -4.39
CA TRP A 30 8.39 0.40 -3.23
C TRP A 30 8.48 -1.08 -2.83
N LEU A 31 7.36 -1.80 -2.80
CA LEU A 31 7.33 -3.23 -2.48
C LEU A 31 8.22 -4.00 -3.45
N GLY A 32 8.06 -3.80 -4.76
CA GLY A 32 8.88 -4.46 -5.76
C GLY A 32 10.37 -4.14 -5.62
N HIS A 33 10.71 -2.91 -5.24
CA HIS A 33 12.10 -2.54 -4.94
C HIS A 33 12.64 -3.31 -3.73
N VAL A 34 11.90 -3.35 -2.62
CA VAL A 34 12.29 -4.10 -1.41
C VAL A 34 12.38 -5.60 -1.67
N CYS A 35 11.46 -6.19 -2.44
CA CYS A 35 11.50 -7.61 -2.80
C CYS A 35 12.80 -8.00 -3.53
N ARG A 36 13.34 -7.10 -4.36
CA ARG A 36 14.60 -7.31 -5.11
C ARG A 36 15.86 -7.02 -4.29
N MET A 37 15.75 -6.40 -3.12
CA MET A 37 16.89 -6.24 -2.22
C MET A 37 17.40 -7.60 -1.73
N SER A 38 18.66 -7.65 -1.31
CA SER A 38 19.23 -8.82 -0.63
C SER A 38 18.59 -9.02 0.76
N ASP A 39 18.63 -10.25 1.26
CA ASP A 39 17.93 -10.64 2.51
C ASP A 39 18.59 -10.09 3.78
N ASP A 40 19.85 -9.67 3.72
CA ASP A 40 20.52 -8.97 4.82
C ASP A 40 19.97 -7.55 5.05
N ARG A 41 19.23 -6.99 4.09
CA ARG A 41 18.76 -5.60 4.14
C ARG A 41 17.63 -5.45 5.15
N ILE A 42 17.82 -4.50 6.07
CA ILE A 42 16.86 -4.14 7.12
C ILE A 42 15.42 -3.95 6.60
N PRO A 43 15.15 -3.21 5.50
CA PRO A 43 13.77 -3.05 5.01
C PRO A 43 13.09 -4.37 4.63
N LYS A 44 13.81 -5.30 4.01
CA LYS A 44 13.29 -6.61 3.62
C LYS A 44 13.04 -7.48 4.86
N ASN A 45 13.97 -7.44 5.82
CA ASN A 45 13.82 -8.11 7.11
C ASN A 45 12.63 -7.60 7.91
N ILE A 46 12.37 -6.29 7.96
CA ILE A 46 11.19 -5.73 8.64
C ILE A 46 9.90 -6.09 7.90
N LEU A 47 9.93 -6.06 6.56
CA LEU A 47 8.76 -6.35 5.73
C LEU A 47 8.23 -7.78 5.97
N TYR A 48 9.13 -8.76 5.99
CA TYR A 48 8.79 -10.18 6.12
C TYR A 48 8.94 -10.74 7.55
N GLY A 49 9.67 -10.05 8.42
CA GLY A 49 9.99 -10.50 9.77
C GLY A 49 8.75 -10.73 10.63
N GLN A 50 8.87 -11.57 11.65
CA GLN A 50 7.83 -11.83 12.64
C GLN A 50 8.40 -11.60 14.03
N LEU A 51 7.52 -11.42 15.02
CA LEU A 51 7.93 -11.32 16.41
C LEU A 51 8.55 -12.66 16.84
N ALA A 52 9.77 -12.63 17.36
CA ALA A 52 10.44 -13.83 17.88
C ALA A 52 9.75 -14.37 19.14
N SER A 53 9.12 -13.48 19.91
CA SER A 53 8.35 -13.81 21.10
C SER A 53 7.16 -12.85 21.26
N GLY A 54 6.13 -13.33 21.96
CA GLY A 54 4.87 -12.62 22.11
C GLY A 54 3.90 -12.87 20.96
N ALA A 55 2.62 -12.65 21.22
CA ALA A 55 1.54 -12.78 20.25
C ALA A 55 0.87 -11.43 20.02
N ARG A 56 0.24 -11.27 18.86
CA ARG A 56 -0.66 -10.12 18.64
C ARG A 56 -1.87 -10.27 19.55
N GLN A 57 -2.34 -9.13 20.06
CA GLN A 57 -3.56 -9.10 20.86
C GLN A 57 -4.74 -9.67 20.06
N HIS A 58 -5.64 -10.36 20.75
CA HIS A 58 -6.85 -10.89 20.15
C HIS A 58 -7.79 -9.75 19.73
N GLY A 59 -8.55 -9.92 18.63
CA GLY A 59 -9.48 -8.92 18.11
C GLY A 59 -9.08 -8.37 16.73
N ARG A 60 -9.00 -7.04 16.59
CA ARG A 60 -8.65 -6.36 15.33
C ARG A 60 -7.26 -5.69 15.41
N PRO A 61 -6.16 -6.45 15.32
CA PRO A 61 -4.82 -5.88 15.17
C PRO A 61 -4.74 -4.92 13.99
N LEU A 62 -3.88 -3.90 14.11
CA LEU A 62 -3.53 -3.06 12.97
C LEU A 62 -2.87 -3.89 11.87
N LEU A 63 -3.20 -3.56 10.64
CA LEU A 63 -2.62 -4.17 9.45
C LEU A 63 -1.14 -3.85 9.37
N ARG A 64 -0.34 -4.82 8.92
CA ARG A 64 1.04 -4.53 8.54
C ARG A 64 1.04 -3.75 7.23
N PHE A 65 2.15 -3.08 6.97
CA PHE A 65 2.36 -2.43 5.68
C PHE A 65 2.23 -3.41 4.49
N ILE A 66 2.73 -4.65 4.63
CA ILE A 66 2.58 -5.68 3.59
C ILE A 66 1.11 -6.08 3.35
N ASP A 67 0.26 -6.05 4.37
CA ASP A 67 -1.16 -6.37 4.23
C ASP A 67 -1.90 -5.27 3.44
N THR A 68 -1.48 -4.01 3.60
CA THR A 68 -1.95 -2.90 2.75
C THR A 68 -1.52 -3.09 1.30
N CYS A 69 -0.25 -3.44 1.05
CA CYS A 69 0.22 -3.67 -0.31
C CYS A 69 -0.48 -4.86 -0.98
N LYS A 70 -0.84 -5.90 -0.23
CA LYS A 70 -1.62 -7.04 -0.74
C LYS A 70 -3.03 -6.66 -1.20
N ARG A 71 -3.60 -5.55 -0.70
CA ARG A 71 -4.90 -5.04 -1.14
C ARG A 71 -4.81 -4.19 -2.40
N ASP A 72 -3.61 -3.74 -2.75
CA ASP A 72 -3.34 -2.97 -3.96
C ASP A 72 -3.05 -3.86 -5.17
N LEU A 73 -2.77 -5.15 -4.93
CA LEU A 73 -2.68 -6.21 -5.93
C LEU A 73 -4.08 -6.71 -6.28
#